data_AF-A0A508X8N5-F1
#
_entry.id   AF-A0A508X8N5-F1
#
_cell.length_a   1.000
_cell.length_b   1.000
_cell.length_c   1.000
_cell.angle_alpha   90.00
_cell.angle_beta   90.00
_cell.angle_gamma   90.00
#
_symmetry.space_group_name_H-M   'P 1'
#
loop_
_entity.id
_entity.type
_entity.pdbx_description
1 polymer ?
#
loop_
_entity_poly.entity_id
_entity_poly.type
_entity_poly.pdbx_seq_one_letter_code
_entity_poly.pdbx_strand_id
1 'polypeptide(L)'
;MSRTVMNALGQPLYYSVSSTAWFSAAESGSVLYGTAGNDSMYGDSSVAVTLIGGTGDDVYHLYSGTNRASEAAGEGVDTINTWMSYALPDNFENLTVTGSDRYAFGNSGDNIITGGTESQTIDGRAGNDVLIGAGGSDTFVFARGNGSDVITDFSYNDIVRLDGYGFASFEQVLGNVAQEGSDLRLNLADGESLVFANTTADELQSSQFRLSLDRSALTQTFADDFNGLQLHDGASGVWDAKFWWAPEKGSTLSSNGEQQWYINPSYEPTASANPFSINDGVLTITAKPPSQAIQSEVNGYDYTSGMLTTYSSFAQTYGYFEMRADMPDDQGAWPAFWLLPADGSWPPELDVVEMRGQEANTVITTAHSNATGSHTMSQDEVKVADTSGFHKYGVLWTEDEIVWYFDDAAIARAETPSDMHDPMYMLVNLAVGGMAGAASDGLVDGSEMKIDYIKAYSLDADWQI
;
A
#
# COMPACT_ATOMS: atom_id res chain seq x y z
N MET A 1 21.79 34.28 -4.93
CA MET A 1 20.59 34.41 -4.09
C MET A 1 19.98 33.03 -4.01
N SER A 2 19.70 32.54 -2.80
CA SER A 2 19.03 31.25 -2.63
C SER A 2 17.66 31.32 -3.28
N ARG A 3 17.34 30.32 -4.11
CA ARG A 3 16.01 30.19 -4.71
C ARG A 3 15.05 29.73 -3.60
N THR A 4 13.85 30.28 -3.58
CA THR A 4 12.83 29.94 -2.58
C THR A 4 11.49 29.66 -3.24
N VAL A 5 10.63 28.97 -2.51
CA VAL A 5 9.23 28.72 -2.83
C VAL A 5 8.42 28.81 -1.53
N MET A 6 7.18 29.26 -1.60
CA MET A 6 6.33 29.43 -0.40
C MET A 6 5.51 28.17 -0.17
N ASN A 7 5.43 27.69 1.08
CA ASN A 7 4.45 26.66 1.45
C ASN A 7 3.04 27.23 1.66
N ALA A 8 2.10 26.35 2.03
CA ALA A 8 0.70 26.70 2.27
C ALA A 8 0.47 27.77 3.37
N LEU A 9 1.46 27.98 4.25
CA LEU A 9 1.45 28.98 5.31
C LEU A 9 2.15 30.29 4.92
N GLY A 10 2.60 30.40 3.66
CA GLY A 10 3.33 31.56 3.16
C GLY A 10 4.74 31.70 3.73
N GLN A 11 5.32 30.61 4.26
CA GLN A 11 6.72 30.57 4.71
C GLN A 11 7.63 30.11 3.56
N PRO A 12 8.81 30.73 3.39
CA PRO A 12 9.75 30.33 2.35
C PRO A 12 10.49 29.06 2.74
N LEU A 13 10.43 28.04 1.87
CA LEU A 13 11.39 26.95 1.81
C LEU A 13 12.51 27.29 0.82
N TYR A 14 13.67 26.68 1.02
CA TYR A 14 14.89 27.00 0.29
C TYR A 14 15.34 25.79 -0.54
N TYR A 15 15.81 26.06 -1.75
CA TYR A 15 16.57 25.07 -2.52
C TYR A 15 18.05 25.18 -2.16
N SER A 16 18.75 24.03 -2.17
CA SER A 16 20.22 24.00 -2.08
C SER A 16 20.85 24.96 -3.08
N VAL A 17 21.83 25.74 -2.63
CA VAL A 17 22.57 26.64 -3.52
C VAL A 17 23.55 25.87 -4.42
N SER A 18 24.21 26.57 -5.35
CA SER A 18 25.15 25.93 -6.27
C SER A 18 26.33 25.29 -5.54
N SER A 19 26.62 24.03 -5.89
CA SER A 19 27.79 23.31 -5.42
C SER A 19 29.10 23.98 -5.87
N THR A 20 30.11 23.81 -5.03
CA THR A 20 31.46 24.36 -5.13
C THR A 20 32.53 23.28 -5.24
N ALA A 21 32.22 22.02 -4.85
CA ALA A 21 33.03 20.85 -5.17
C ALA A 21 32.18 19.62 -5.56
N TRP A 22 32.85 18.59 -6.10
CA TRP A 22 32.23 17.38 -6.64
C TRP A 22 33.01 16.13 -6.19
N PHE A 23 32.29 15.13 -5.67
CA PHE A 23 32.87 13.91 -5.12
C PHE A 23 32.20 12.68 -5.71
N SER A 24 32.99 11.66 -6.04
CA SER A 24 32.47 10.37 -6.54
C SER A 24 32.91 9.23 -5.62
N ALA A 25 31.98 8.33 -5.33
CA ALA A 25 32.19 7.15 -4.50
C ALA A 25 32.77 5.94 -5.24
N ALA A 26 33.04 6.04 -6.56
CA ALA A 26 33.52 4.91 -7.37
C ALA A 26 34.79 4.21 -6.81
N GLU A 27 35.62 4.96 -6.08
CA GLU A 27 36.83 4.44 -5.42
C GLU A 27 36.81 4.67 -3.90
N SER A 28 35.65 4.97 -3.31
CA SER A 28 35.53 5.20 -1.87
C SER A 28 35.45 3.89 -1.09
N GLY A 29 35.73 3.98 0.21
CA GLY A 29 35.33 2.94 1.16
C GLY A 29 33.82 2.99 1.40
N SER A 30 33.39 2.42 2.53
CA SER A 30 31.97 2.40 2.94
C SER A 30 31.39 3.78 3.29
N VAL A 31 32.23 4.81 3.40
CA VAL A 31 31.83 6.20 3.72
C VAL A 31 32.61 7.17 2.83
N LEU A 32 31.93 8.19 2.32
CA LEU A 32 32.51 9.32 1.61
C LEU A 32 32.09 10.61 2.31
N TYR A 33 33.08 11.41 2.72
CA TYR A 33 32.87 12.71 3.35
C TYR A 33 33.07 13.84 2.32
N GLY A 34 32.18 14.81 2.34
CA GLY A 34 32.30 16.10 1.67
C GLY A 34 33.15 17.07 2.50
N THR A 35 32.84 18.36 2.36
CA THR A 35 33.58 19.47 2.96
C THR A 35 32.67 20.29 3.87
N ALA A 36 33.06 21.53 4.19
CA ALA A 36 32.18 22.47 4.91
C ALA A 36 31.46 23.42 3.94
N GLY A 37 31.66 23.24 2.64
CA GLY A 37 31.01 24.01 1.58
C GLY A 37 30.04 23.14 0.80
N ASN A 38 29.29 23.78 -0.08
CA ASN A 38 28.26 23.14 -0.90
C ASN A 38 28.90 22.14 -1.86
N ASP A 39 28.49 20.89 -1.84
CA ASP A 39 29.10 19.79 -2.54
C ASP A 39 28.08 19.02 -3.37
N SER A 40 28.51 18.44 -4.48
CA SER A 40 27.74 17.43 -5.21
C SER A 40 28.41 16.07 -5.03
N MET A 41 27.71 15.13 -4.40
CA MET A 41 28.25 13.82 -4.03
C MET A 41 27.53 12.70 -4.78
N TYR A 42 28.28 11.84 -5.48
CA TYR A 42 27.74 10.76 -6.30
C TYR A 42 28.04 9.40 -5.68
N GLY A 43 26.99 8.66 -5.30
CA GLY A 43 27.06 7.40 -4.58
C GLY A 43 27.59 6.19 -5.36
N ASP A 44 27.77 6.31 -6.68
CA ASP A 44 28.16 5.25 -7.63
C ASP A 44 27.38 3.91 -7.49
N SER A 45 26.81 3.42 -8.59
CA SER A 45 25.98 2.20 -8.55
C SER A 45 26.76 0.92 -8.17
N SER A 46 28.09 0.92 -8.28
CA SER A 46 28.94 -0.25 -8.03
C SER A 46 29.42 -0.37 -6.58
N VAL A 47 29.17 0.63 -5.73
CA VAL A 47 29.69 0.71 -4.36
C VAL A 47 28.56 0.85 -3.35
N ALA A 48 28.64 0.12 -2.24
CA ALA A 48 27.82 0.39 -1.06
C ALA A 48 28.52 1.49 -0.23
N VAL A 49 27.93 2.68 -0.17
CA VAL A 49 28.53 3.87 0.44
C VAL A 49 27.49 4.67 1.23
N THR A 50 27.92 5.26 2.33
CA THR A 50 27.21 6.35 3.00
C THR A 50 27.88 7.68 2.67
N LEU A 51 27.12 8.60 2.07
CA LEU A 51 27.54 9.96 1.77
C LEU A 51 27.25 10.86 2.99
N ILE A 52 28.20 11.72 3.36
CA ILE A 52 28.07 12.72 4.42
C ILE A 52 28.67 14.03 3.89
N GLY A 53 27.86 15.07 3.74
CA GLY A 53 28.12 16.31 3.01
C GLY A 53 28.87 17.31 3.88
N GLY A 54 28.30 17.63 5.04
CA GLY A 54 28.88 18.54 6.03
C GLY A 54 28.07 19.83 6.10
N THR A 55 28.67 20.94 6.55
CA THR A 55 27.91 22.15 6.88
C THR A 55 27.51 23.04 5.68
N GLY A 56 27.50 22.48 4.47
CA GLY A 56 27.16 23.19 3.23
C GLY A 56 25.75 22.88 2.77
N ASP A 57 25.29 23.53 1.70
CA ASP A 57 24.11 23.06 0.97
C ASP A 57 24.54 21.99 -0.04
N ASP A 58 24.32 20.73 0.30
CA ASP A 58 24.86 19.57 -0.40
C ASP A 58 23.80 18.86 -1.26
N VAL A 59 24.27 18.26 -2.36
CA VAL A 59 23.44 17.49 -3.29
C VAL A 59 23.94 16.05 -3.36
N TYR A 60 23.09 15.14 -2.93
CA TYR A 60 23.34 13.71 -2.80
C TYR A 60 22.71 12.95 -3.96
N HIS A 61 23.52 12.48 -4.89
CA HIS A 61 23.08 11.67 -6.02
C HIS A 61 23.20 10.18 -5.69
N LEU A 62 22.06 9.53 -5.45
CA LEU A 62 22.00 8.11 -5.11
C LEU A 62 21.63 7.28 -6.35
N TYR A 63 22.53 6.40 -6.77
CA TYR A 63 22.37 5.60 -8.00
C TYR A 63 22.13 4.10 -7.74
N SER A 64 22.14 3.66 -6.49
CA SER A 64 21.84 2.30 -6.08
C SER A 64 21.10 2.26 -4.75
N GLY A 65 20.23 1.25 -4.56
CA GLY A 65 19.56 0.96 -3.30
C GLY A 65 20.51 0.55 -2.17
N THR A 66 21.82 0.41 -2.44
CA THR A 66 22.89 0.24 -1.45
C THR A 66 23.60 1.54 -1.06
N ASN A 67 23.31 2.66 -1.73
CA ASN A 67 23.80 3.97 -1.33
C ASN A 67 22.93 4.53 -0.19
N ARG A 68 23.54 5.28 0.73
CA ARG A 68 22.86 5.99 1.83
C ARG A 68 23.36 7.43 1.90
N ALA A 69 22.56 8.31 2.45
CA ALA A 69 22.92 9.69 2.78
C ALA A 69 22.65 9.93 4.27
N SER A 70 23.46 10.76 4.91
CA SER A 70 23.31 11.11 6.32
C SER A 70 23.73 12.55 6.55
N GLU A 71 22.84 13.33 7.16
CA GLU A 71 23.06 14.73 7.54
C GLU A 71 22.86 14.93 9.03
N ALA A 72 23.56 15.89 9.62
CA ALA A 72 23.28 16.33 10.98
C ALA A 72 22.35 17.55 10.99
N ALA A 73 21.67 17.77 12.12
CA ALA A 73 20.70 18.85 12.24
C ALA A 73 21.34 20.24 12.04
N GLY A 74 20.77 21.02 11.12
CA GLY A 74 21.17 22.41 10.88
C GLY A 74 22.49 22.58 10.13
N GLU A 75 22.89 21.56 9.36
CA GLU A 75 24.12 21.60 8.55
C GLU A 75 23.94 22.29 7.19
N GLY A 76 22.72 22.53 6.72
CA GLY A 76 22.55 23.24 5.45
C GLY A 76 21.11 23.22 4.98
N VAL A 77 20.94 23.42 3.67
CA VAL A 77 19.73 23.05 2.94
C VAL A 77 20.15 21.99 1.92
N ASP A 78 19.79 20.75 2.18
CA ASP A 78 20.35 19.59 1.50
C ASP A 78 19.34 18.91 0.59
N THR A 79 19.82 18.40 -0.54
CA THR A 79 18.99 17.74 -1.55
C THR A 79 19.43 16.30 -1.78
N ILE A 80 18.48 15.36 -1.68
CA ILE A 80 18.66 14.02 -2.24
C ILE A 80 18.07 13.97 -3.65
N ASN A 81 18.87 13.49 -4.60
CA ASN A 81 18.48 13.29 -5.99
C ASN A 81 18.66 11.82 -6.38
N THR A 82 17.58 11.17 -6.82
CA THR A 82 17.62 9.77 -7.24
C THR A 82 16.56 9.47 -8.29
N TRP A 83 16.69 8.31 -8.94
CA TRP A 83 15.68 7.76 -9.86
C TRP A 83 14.85 6.65 -9.20
N MET A 84 15.23 6.21 -8.00
CA MET A 84 14.55 5.14 -7.28
C MET A 84 13.50 5.73 -6.33
N SER A 85 12.58 4.90 -5.86
CA SER A 85 11.71 5.32 -4.77
C SER A 85 12.55 5.67 -3.54
N TYR A 86 12.16 6.72 -2.82
CA TYR A 86 12.95 7.22 -1.70
C TYR A 86 12.10 7.91 -0.64
N ALA A 87 12.49 7.71 0.62
CA ALA A 87 11.96 8.44 1.76
C ALA A 87 13.11 9.23 2.38
N LEU A 88 12.90 10.52 2.59
CA LEU A 88 13.93 11.38 3.18
C LEU A 88 14.28 10.90 4.59
N PRO A 89 15.58 10.74 4.89
CA PRO A 89 16.05 10.66 6.26
C PRO A 89 15.82 11.98 6.99
N ASP A 90 15.98 11.96 8.31
CA ASP A 90 15.99 13.19 9.13
C ASP A 90 17.06 14.17 8.64
N ASN A 91 16.80 15.47 8.85
CA ASN A 91 17.70 16.59 8.54
C ASN A 91 17.97 16.84 7.05
N PHE A 92 17.16 16.31 6.15
CA PHE A 92 17.16 16.69 4.74
C PHE A 92 15.95 17.55 4.41
N GLU A 93 16.14 18.60 3.60
CA GLU A 93 15.07 19.54 3.26
C GLU A 93 14.46 19.27 1.89
N ASN A 94 15.20 18.66 0.96
CA ASN A 94 14.75 18.54 -0.43
C ASN A 94 14.91 17.12 -0.99
N LEU A 95 13.92 16.67 -1.76
CA LEU A 95 13.93 15.39 -2.47
C LEU A 95 13.58 15.58 -3.95
N THR A 96 14.31 14.89 -4.82
CA THR A 96 13.94 14.72 -6.22
C THR A 96 14.00 13.25 -6.61
N VAL A 97 12.88 12.71 -7.10
CA VAL A 97 12.73 11.34 -7.58
C VAL A 97 12.24 11.34 -9.03
N THR A 98 13.00 10.74 -9.95
CA THR A 98 12.72 10.86 -11.40
C THR A 98 12.32 9.56 -12.11
N GLY A 99 12.30 8.43 -11.43
CA GLY A 99 11.90 7.16 -12.05
C GLY A 99 10.38 7.06 -12.24
N SER A 100 9.97 6.23 -13.19
CA SER A 100 8.56 5.83 -13.38
C SER A 100 8.05 5.03 -12.19
N ASP A 101 6.83 5.33 -11.77
CA ASP A 101 6.07 4.60 -10.74
C ASP A 101 6.84 4.51 -9.43
N ARG A 102 7.44 5.63 -9.02
CA ARG A 102 8.25 5.75 -7.80
C ARG A 102 7.54 6.58 -6.75
N TYR A 103 7.85 6.28 -5.49
CA TYR A 103 7.43 7.15 -4.39
C TYR A 103 8.51 8.16 -4.03
N ALA A 104 8.09 9.35 -3.64
CA ALA A 104 8.93 10.42 -3.11
C ALA A 104 8.33 10.88 -1.78
N PHE A 105 8.89 10.40 -0.68
CA PHE A 105 8.37 10.65 0.67
C PHE A 105 9.29 11.60 1.44
N GLY A 106 8.69 12.57 2.13
CA GLY A 106 9.39 13.50 3.00
C GLY A 106 9.76 12.92 4.37
N ASN A 107 10.02 13.80 5.31
CA ASN A 107 10.36 13.50 6.71
C ASN A 107 9.43 14.23 7.68
N SER A 108 9.94 14.70 8.82
CA SER A 108 9.14 15.41 9.83
C SER A 108 9.27 16.94 9.77
N GLY A 109 9.99 17.48 8.80
CA GLY A 109 10.18 18.91 8.59
C GLY A 109 9.59 19.37 7.26
N ASP A 110 9.51 20.69 7.07
CA ASP A 110 9.03 21.29 5.83
C ASP A 110 10.00 20.96 4.66
N ASN A 111 9.52 20.22 3.66
CA ASN A 111 10.30 19.72 2.54
C ASN A 111 9.87 20.32 1.19
N ILE A 112 10.82 20.40 0.25
CA ILE A 112 10.50 20.55 -1.17
C ILE A 112 10.68 19.19 -1.84
N ILE A 113 9.59 18.62 -2.33
CA ILE A 113 9.59 17.30 -2.99
C ILE A 113 9.22 17.48 -4.46
N THR A 114 10.08 16.98 -5.34
CA THR A 114 9.92 17.09 -6.79
C THR A 114 9.91 15.70 -7.45
N GLY A 115 8.87 15.42 -8.23
CA GLY A 115 8.73 14.27 -9.11
C GLY A 115 9.55 14.40 -10.40
N GLY A 116 9.27 13.48 -11.33
CA GLY A 116 9.89 13.32 -12.63
C GLY A 116 8.94 13.72 -13.75
N THR A 117 9.09 13.09 -14.92
CA THR A 117 8.18 13.29 -16.06
C THR A 117 7.22 12.12 -16.27
N GLU A 118 7.29 11.14 -15.37
CA GLU A 118 6.48 9.92 -15.31
C GLU A 118 5.70 9.95 -13.99
N SER A 119 4.79 9.03 -13.74
CA SER A 119 3.98 9.04 -12.52
C SER A 119 4.80 8.84 -11.23
N GLN A 120 4.53 9.65 -10.20
CA GLN A 120 5.00 9.43 -8.83
C GLN A 120 3.87 9.37 -7.80
N THR A 121 4.14 8.70 -6.68
CA THR A 121 3.40 8.88 -5.43
C THR A 121 4.18 9.82 -4.52
N ILE A 122 3.63 10.99 -4.22
CA ILE A 122 4.29 12.05 -3.47
C ILE A 122 3.57 12.22 -2.12
N ASP A 123 4.33 12.11 -1.03
CA ASP A 123 3.84 12.30 0.34
C ASP A 123 4.83 13.19 1.09
N GLY A 124 4.40 14.38 1.51
CA GLY A 124 5.21 15.31 2.30
C GLY A 124 5.60 14.73 3.67
N ARG A 125 4.80 13.79 4.18
CA ARG A 125 4.77 13.39 5.59
C ARG A 125 4.51 14.59 6.48
N ALA A 126 5.17 14.70 7.63
CA ALA A 126 4.85 15.76 8.57
C ALA A 126 5.64 17.03 8.23
N GLY A 127 4.99 18.19 8.26
CA GLY A 127 5.61 19.43 7.82
C GLY A 127 4.59 20.32 7.11
N ASN A 128 5.06 21.43 6.55
CA ASN A 128 4.29 22.24 5.63
C ASN A 128 5.04 22.30 4.31
N ASP A 129 4.73 21.34 3.45
CA ASP A 129 5.56 20.93 2.34
C ASP A 129 5.19 21.65 1.04
N VAL A 130 6.14 21.64 0.11
CA VAL A 130 5.95 22.08 -1.28
C VAL A 130 6.14 20.88 -2.18
N LEU A 131 5.04 20.44 -2.78
CA LEU A 131 4.97 19.26 -3.62
C LEU A 131 4.88 19.67 -5.09
N ILE A 132 5.72 19.05 -5.91
CA ILE A 132 5.86 19.34 -7.33
C ILE A 132 5.82 18.01 -8.08
N GLY A 133 4.76 17.75 -8.84
CA GLY A 133 4.64 16.53 -9.65
C GLY A 133 5.56 16.54 -10.86
N ALA A 134 5.78 17.73 -11.42
CA ALA A 134 6.42 18.04 -12.68
C ALA A 134 5.65 17.55 -13.92
N GLY A 135 5.61 16.25 -14.18
CA GLY A 135 4.76 15.73 -15.25
C GLY A 135 4.53 14.24 -15.09
N GLY A 136 3.49 13.71 -15.72
CA GLY A 136 3.02 12.36 -15.46
C GLY A 136 1.59 12.41 -14.94
N SER A 137 1.14 11.32 -14.35
CA SER A 137 -0.11 11.25 -13.59
C SER A 137 0.24 10.97 -12.13
N ASP A 138 0.37 12.02 -11.34
CA ASP A 138 0.91 11.93 -9.99
C ASP A 138 -0.18 11.67 -8.96
N THR A 139 0.17 11.00 -7.87
CA THR A 139 -0.71 10.85 -6.70
C THR A 139 -0.09 11.59 -5.52
N PHE A 140 -0.75 12.65 -5.08
CA PHE A 140 -0.39 13.41 -3.89
C PHE A 140 -1.17 12.89 -2.68
N VAL A 141 -0.45 12.46 -1.65
CA VAL A 141 -1.01 11.84 -0.44
C VAL A 141 -0.94 12.83 0.72
N PHE A 142 -2.06 13.00 1.42
CA PHE A 142 -2.16 13.86 2.60
C PHE A 142 -2.84 13.09 3.73
N ALA A 143 -2.13 12.88 4.83
CA ALA A 143 -2.70 12.29 6.03
C ALA A 143 -3.05 13.38 7.06
N ARG A 144 -4.11 13.15 7.83
CA ARG A 144 -4.48 14.04 8.93
C ARG A 144 -3.41 14.08 10.01
N GLY A 145 -3.05 15.27 10.46
CA GLY A 145 -2.01 15.50 11.48
C GLY A 145 -0.60 15.73 10.91
N ASN A 146 -0.45 15.70 9.58
CA ASN A 146 0.81 15.90 8.90
C ASN A 146 1.11 17.37 8.55
N GLY A 147 0.19 18.30 8.75
CA GLY A 147 0.41 19.73 8.50
C GLY A 147 -0.29 20.26 7.25
N SER A 148 0.28 21.29 6.61
CA SER A 148 -0.37 22.01 5.51
C SER A 148 0.54 22.21 4.31
N ASP A 149 0.11 21.68 3.18
CA ASP A 149 0.95 21.52 2.01
C ASP A 149 0.43 22.29 0.80
N VAL A 150 1.34 22.55 -0.15
CA VAL A 150 0.99 23.15 -1.44
C VAL A 150 1.43 22.25 -2.59
N ILE A 151 0.53 22.02 -3.53
CA ILE A 151 0.86 21.44 -4.84
C ILE A 151 1.04 22.59 -5.83
N THR A 152 2.19 22.67 -6.47
CA THR A 152 2.53 23.84 -7.31
C THR A 152 2.11 23.73 -8.78
N ASP A 153 1.80 22.52 -9.23
CA ASP A 153 1.58 22.19 -10.64
C ASP A 153 0.50 21.12 -10.85
N PHE A 154 -0.51 21.10 -9.97
CA PHE A 154 -1.62 20.15 -10.03
C PHE A 154 -2.31 20.20 -11.40
N SER A 155 -2.45 19.04 -12.04
CA SER A 155 -2.92 18.88 -13.40
C SER A 155 -4.10 17.90 -13.49
N TYR A 156 -4.73 17.83 -14.66
CA TYR A 156 -5.94 17.04 -14.90
C TYR A 156 -5.80 15.54 -14.59
N ASN A 157 -4.60 14.96 -14.78
CA ASN A 157 -4.38 13.53 -14.54
C ASN A 157 -3.95 13.21 -13.10
N ASP A 158 -3.70 14.23 -12.29
CA ASP A 158 -3.20 14.05 -10.94
C ASP A 158 -4.33 13.68 -9.99
N ILE A 159 -3.97 12.92 -8.97
CA ILE A 159 -4.85 12.41 -7.93
C ILE A 159 -4.44 13.02 -6.59
N VAL A 160 -5.43 13.39 -5.79
CA VAL A 160 -5.28 13.72 -4.38
C VAL A 160 -5.91 12.61 -3.55
N ARG A 161 -5.11 12.02 -2.65
CA ARG A 161 -5.58 11.07 -1.64
C ARG A 161 -5.61 11.74 -0.26
N LEU A 162 -6.79 11.77 0.35
CA LEU A 162 -7.02 12.40 1.65
C LEU A 162 -7.28 11.32 2.72
N ASP A 163 -6.25 11.05 3.52
CA ASP A 163 -6.23 9.99 4.52
C ASP A 163 -6.66 10.53 5.90
N GLY A 164 -7.79 10.06 6.42
CA GLY A 164 -8.25 10.38 7.78
C GLY A 164 -8.98 11.73 7.97
N TYR A 165 -9.22 12.48 6.89
CA TYR A 165 -9.95 13.77 6.95
C TYR A 165 -11.48 13.64 6.93
N GLY A 166 -12.02 12.48 6.54
CA GLY A 166 -13.45 12.19 6.58
C GLY A 166 -14.28 12.82 5.46
N PHE A 167 -13.64 13.33 4.41
CA PHE A 167 -14.34 13.69 3.16
C PHE A 167 -14.75 12.41 2.46
N ALA A 168 -16.04 12.20 2.26
CA ALA A 168 -16.58 11.02 1.59
C ALA A 168 -17.21 11.32 0.22
N SER A 169 -17.31 12.61 -0.17
CA SER A 169 -17.78 12.99 -1.51
C SER A 169 -17.08 14.24 -2.05
N PHE A 170 -17.05 14.36 -3.38
CA PHE A 170 -16.47 15.54 -4.04
C PHE A 170 -17.24 16.83 -3.72
N GLU A 171 -18.56 16.73 -3.46
CA GLU A 171 -19.34 17.87 -2.99
C GLU A 171 -18.85 18.40 -1.64
N GLN A 172 -18.47 17.51 -0.72
CA GLN A 172 -17.88 17.92 0.56
C GLN A 172 -16.52 18.60 0.37
N VAL A 173 -15.69 18.12 -0.57
CA VAL A 173 -14.43 18.78 -0.94
C VAL A 173 -14.71 20.20 -1.44
N LEU A 174 -15.59 20.35 -2.44
CA LEU A 174 -15.94 21.66 -3.01
C LEU A 174 -16.62 22.59 -1.98
N GLY A 175 -17.34 22.05 -1.01
CA GLY A 175 -17.91 22.81 0.09
C GLY A 175 -16.87 23.43 1.03
N ASN A 176 -15.64 22.90 1.01
CA ASN A 176 -14.55 23.28 1.91
C ASN A 176 -13.42 24.06 1.23
N VAL A 177 -13.52 24.37 -0.07
CA VAL A 177 -12.53 25.19 -0.77
C VAL A 177 -12.80 26.69 -0.65
N ALA A 178 -11.73 27.49 -0.70
CA ALA A 178 -11.76 28.94 -0.77
C ALA A 178 -10.69 29.44 -1.75
N GLN A 179 -11.06 30.37 -2.64
CA GLN A 179 -10.10 31.01 -3.54
C GLN A 179 -9.28 32.07 -2.79
N GLU A 180 -7.96 31.99 -2.87
CA GLU A 180 -6.98 32.91 -2.30
C GLU A 180 -6.07 33.48 -3.41
N GLY A 181 -6.45 34.62 -3.98
CA GLY A 181 -5.71 35.18 -5.11
C GLY A 181 -5.83 34.28 -6.34
N SER A 182 -4.69 33.75 -6.82
CA SER A 182 -4.64 32.76 -7.90
C SER A 182 -4.81 31.32 -7.41
N ASP A 183 -4.69 31.07 -6.11
CA ASP A 183 -4.56 29.73 -5.56
C ASP A 183 -5.89 29.29 -4.94
N LEU A 184 -6.13 27.99 -4.88
CA LEU A 184 -7.31 27.40 -4.26
C LEU A 184 -6.90 26.68 -2.97
N ARG A 185 -7.42 27.11 -1.84
CA ARG A 185 -7.20 26.44 -0.55
C ARG A 185 -8.35 25.50 -0.24
N LEU A 186 -8.06 24.21 -0.08
CA LEU A 186 -8.94 23.25 0.57
C LEU A 186 -8.69 23.30 2.08
N ASN A 187 -9.71 23.66 2.86
CA ASN A 187 -9.63 23.63 4.32
C ASN A 187 -9.87 22.21 4.81
N LEU A 188 -8.92 21.68 5.58
CA LEU A 188 -8.95 20.33 6.13
C LEU A 188 -9.29 20.38 7.64
N ALA A 189 -9.27 19.22 8.31
CA ALA A 189 -9.52 19.14 9.74
C ALA A 189 -8.36 19.75 10.56
N ASP A 190 -8.60 20.03 11.84
CA ASP A 190 -7.58 20.47 12.82
C ASP A 190 -6.77 21.74 12.46
N GLY A 191 -7.26 22.54 11.50
CA GLY A 191 -6.60 23.74 11.03
C GLY A 191 -5.58 23.50 9.92
N GLU A 192 -5.49 22.27 9.42
CA GLU A 192 -4.67 21.90 8.27
C GLU A 192 -5.32 22.38 6.96
N SER A 193 -4.52 22.44 5.90
CA SER A 193 -5.01 22.84 4.59
C SER A 193 -4.13 22.31 3.46
N LEU A 194 -4.75 22.07 2.32
CA LEU A 194 -4.08 21.79 1.06
C LEU A 194 -4.29 22.97 0.12
N VAL A 195 -3.20 23.51 -0.43
CA VAL A 195 -3.26 24.59 -1.41
C VAL A 195 -2.92 24.06 -2.80
N PHE A 196 -3.78 24.36 -3.77
CA PHE A 196 -3.52 24.14 -5.20
C PHE A 196 -3.12 25.48 -5.81
N ALA A 197 -1.84 25.60 -6.20
CA ALA A 197 -1.33 26.85 -6.75
C ALA A 197 -1.87 27.11 -8.16
N ASN A 198 -2.28 28.35 -8.44
CA ASN A 198 -2.82 28.78 -9.73
C ASN A 198 -4.02 27.94 -10.24
N THR A 199 -4.83 27.43 -9.32
CA THR A 199 -5.99 26.58 -9.62
C THR A 199 -7.29 27.29 -9.22
N THR A 200 -8.36 27.02 -9.96
CA THR A 200 -9.73 27.39 -9.56
C THR A 200 -10.60 26.16 -9.32
N ALA A 201 -11.68 26.31 -8.55
CA ALA A 201 -12.51 25.17 -8.14
C ALA A 201 -13.19 24.44 -9.32
N ASP A 202 -13.44 25.13 -10.44
CA ASP A 202 -14.03 24.56 -11.65
C ASP A 202 -13.05 23.73 -12.50
N GLU A 203 -11.74 23.79 -12.19
CA GLU A 203 -10.72 22.96 -12.81
C GLU A 203 -10.59 21.59 -12.15
N LEU A 204 -11.09 21.43 -10.91
CA LEU A 204 -11.10 20.18 -10.17
C LEU A 204 -12.20 19.22 -10.67
N GLN A 205 -11.91 17.93 -10.63
CA GLN A 205 -12.84 16.86 -11.03
C GLN A 205 -12.94 15.79 -9.96
N SER A 206 -14.12 15.18 -9.79
CA SER A 206 -14.33 14.12 -8.80
C SER A 206 -13.40 12.93 -8.99
N SER A 207 -13.05 12.58 -10.23
CA SER A 207 -12.10 11.51 -10.57
C SER A 207 -10.71 11.72 -9.99
N GLN A 208 -10.34 12.97 -9.68
CA GLN A 208 -9.03 13.32 -9.11
C GLN A 208 -8.96 13.08 -7.61
N PHE A 209 -10.08 12.82 -6.93
CA PHE A 209 -10.10 12.70 -5.47
C PHE A 209 -10.30 11.24 -5.04
N ARG A 210 -9.37 10.76 -4.22
CA ARG A 210 -9.50 9.52 -3.48
C ARG A 210 -9.93 9.87 -2.06
N LEU A 211 -11.17 9.53 -1.74
CA LEU A 211 -11.91 10.00 -0.58
C LEU A 211 -12.20 8.85 0.39
N SER A 212 -12.64 9.22 1.59
CA SER A 212 -13.00 8.28 2.64
C SER A 212 -14.26 7.48 2.29
N LEU A 213 -14.30 6.21 2.70
CA LEU A 213 -15.49 5.38 2.62
C LEU A 213 -16.64 6.01 3.43
N ASP A 214 -17.77 6.27 2.78
CA ASP A 214 -19.00 6.58 3.51
C ASP A 214 -19.56 5.28 4.12
N ARG A 215 -19.53 5.18 5.45
CA ARG A 215 -20.05 4.01 6.16
C ARG A 215 -21.55 4.11 6.48
N SER A 216 -22.18 5.26 6.21
CA SER A 216 -23.53 5.57 6.70
C SER A 216 -24.64 4.73 6.06
N ALA A 217 -24.41 4.18 4.85
CA ALA A 217 -25.35 3.30 4.17
C ALA A 217 -24.94 1.82 4.15
N LEU A 218 -23.92 1.46 4.95
CA LEU A 218 -23.48 0.08 5.07
C LEU A 218 -24.30 -0.65 6.12
N THR A 219 -24.95 -1.74 5.71
CA THR A 219 -25.64 -2.67 6.61
C THR A 219 -24.83 -3.96 6.71
N GLN A 220 -24.37 -4.33 7.91
CA GLN A 220 -23.53 -5.52 8.10
C GLN A 220 -24.29 -6.81 7.77
N THR A 221 -23.74 -7.62 6.87
CA THR A 221 -24.30 -8.91 6.41
C THR A 221 -23.50 -10.10 6.92
N PHE A 222 -22.21 -9.91 7.19
CA PHE A 222 -21.30 -10.91 7.75
C PHE A 222 -20.34 -10.26 8.75
N ALA A 223 -20.02 -10.97 9.82
CA ALA A 223 -18.92 -10.63 10.70
C ALA A 223 -18.36 -11.86 11.40
N ASP A 224 -17.04 -11.92 11.47
CA ASP A 224 -16.31 -12.75 12.41
C ASP A 224 -15.23 -11.87 13.07
N ASP A 225 -15.36 -11.66 14.38
CA ASP A 225 -14.39 -10.94 15.22
C ASP A 225 -13.38 -11.91 15.88
N PHE A 226 -13.27 -13.15 15.37
CA PHE A 226 -12.32 -14.20 15.79
C PHE A 226 -12.19 -14.43 17.30
N ASN A 227 -13.29 -14.29 18.04
CA ASN A 227 -13.40 -14.76 19.43
C ASN A 227 -13.32 -16.30 19.55
N GLY A 228 -13.34 -17.00 18.42
CA GLY A 228 -13.12 -18.43 18.25
C GLY A 228 -13.20 -18.80 16.77
N LEU A 229 -12.47 -19.83 16.33
CA LEU A 229 -12.46 -20.24 14.93
C LEU A 229 -13.50 -21.33 14.71
N GLN A 230 -14.57 -21.00 13.97
CA GLN A 230 -15.64 -21.93 13.65
C GLN A 230 -15.35 -22.63 12.32
N LEU A 231 -14.52 -23.67 12.35
CA LEU A 231 -14.28 -24.49 11.17
C LEU A 231 -15.54 -25.24 10.76
N HIS A 232 -15.78 -25.32 9.46
CA HIS A 232 -16.92 -26.01 8.88
C HIS A 232 -16.73 -27.53 8.96
N ASP A 233 -17.72 -28.23 9.51
CA ASP A 233 -17.68 -29.69 9.73
C ASP A 233 -18.45 -30.50 8.67
N GLY A 234 -18.91 -29.82 7.61
CA GLY A 234 -19.77 -30.37 6.57
C GLY A 234 -21.26 -30.18 6.82
N ALA A 235 -21.66 -29.71 8.01
CA ALA A 235 -23.04 -29.38 8.35
C ALA A 235 -23.21 -27.97 8.93
N SER A 236 -22.22 -27.47 9.66
CA SER A 236 -22.23 -26.17 10.32
C SER A 236 -20.82 -25.61 10.46
N GLY A 237 -20.72 -24.33 10.81
CA GLY A 237 -19.47 -23.58 10.90
C GLY A 237 -19.39 -22.49 9.85
N VAL A 238 -18.34 -21.68 9.92
CA VAL A 238 -18.16 -20.50 9.06
C VAL A 238 -17.08 -20.76 8.01
N TRP A 239 -15.95 -21.35 8.41
CA TRP A 239 -14.77 -21.38 7.56
C TRP A 239 -14.40 -22.80 7.13
N ASP A 240 -14.35 -23.04 5.83
CA ASP A 240 -13.64 -24.19 5.27
C ASP A 240 -12.12 -23.88 5.29
N ALA A 241 -11.30 -24.84 5.72
CA ALA A 241 -9.83 -24.70 5.80
C ALA A 241 -9.10 -25.28 4.57
N LYS A 242 -9.79 -25.35 3.43
CA LYS A 242 -9.28 -25.83 2.14
C LYS A 242 -10.18 -25.33 1.02
N PHE A 243 -9.67 -25.31 -0.21
CA PHE A 243 -10.51 -25.10 -1.39
C PHE A 243 -11.59 -26.19 -1.49
N TRP A 244 -12.76 -25.84 -2.05
CA TRP A 244 -13.89 -26.75 -2.18
C TRP A 244 -13.56 -28.01 -3.00
N TRP A 245 -12.70 -27.87 -4.02
CA TRP A 245 -12.23 -28.97 -4.87
C TRP A 245 -11.05 -29.74 -4.27
N ALA A 246 -10.42 -29.22 -3.21
CA ALA A 246 -9.21 -29.81 -2.66
C ALA A 246 -9.51 -31.13 -1.93
N PRO A 247 -8.59 -32.11 -1.99
CA PRO A 247 -8.63 -33.30 -1.15
C PRO A 247 -8.69 -32.95 0.34
N GLU A 248 -9.15 -33.88 1.17
CA GLU A 248 -9.24 -33.66 2.62
C GLU A 248 -7.93 -33.24 3.26
N LYS A 249 -6.79 -33.71 2.76
CA LYS A 249 -5.47 -33.35 3.27
C LYS A 249 -5.02 -31.91 2.97
N GLY A 250 -5.82 -31.14 2.25
CA GLY A 250 -5.48 -29.80 1.75
C GLY A 250 -4.90 -29.80 0.34
N SER A 251 -4.35 -28.66 -0.05
CA SER A 251 -3.79 -28.43 -1.39
C SER A 251 -2.90 -27.19 -1.42
N THR A 252 -2.43 -26.83 -2.62
CA THR A 252 -1.72 -25.59 -2.95
C THR A 252 -2.09 -25.18 -4.37
N LEU A 253 -1.80 -23.95 -4.79
CA LEU A 253 -1.94 -23.51 -6.19
C LEU A 253 -0.58 -23.56 -6.89
N SER A 254 -0.14 -24.76 -7.27
CA SER A 254 1.19 -24.97 -7.88
C SER A 254 1.42 -24.19 -9.17
N SER A 255 0.36 -23.85 -9.92
CA SER A 255 0.46 -23.01 -11.12
C SER A 255 0.95 -21.60 -10.84
N ASN A 256 0.74 -21.11 -9.62
CA ASN A 256 1.14 -19.78 -9.18
C ASN A 256 2.57 -19.76 -8.64
N GLY A 257 3.26 -20.91 -8.62
CA GLY A 257 4.60 -21.02 -8.04
C GLY A 257 4.62 -20.99 -6.51
N GLU A 258 3.47 -21.24 -5.87
CA GLU A 258 3.36 -21.39 -4.42
C GLU A 258 4.22 -22.56 -3.90
N GLN A 259 4.82 -22.38 -2.73
CA GLN A 259 5.79 -23.28 -2.11
C GLN A 259 5.28 -23.89 -0.79
N GLN A 260 4.11 -23.46 -0.33
CA GLN A 260 3.43 -23.97 0.85
C GLN A 260 2.35 -24.99 0.49
N TRP A 261 2.12 -25.93 1.41
CA TRP A 261 0.92 -26.75 1.45
C TRP A 261 -0.08 -26.16 2.44
N TYR A 262 -1.29 -25.82 2.00
CA TYR A 262 -2.36 -25.40 2.90
C TYR A 262 -2.88 -26.59 3.69
N ILE A 263 -2.77 -26.51 5.02
CA ILE A 263 -3.15 -27.58 5.93
C ILE A 263 -4.64 -27.46 6.24
N ASN A 264 -5.38 -28.54 5.96
CA ASN A 264 -6.69 -28.74 6.58
C ASN A 264 -6.48 -29.34 7.98
N PRO A 265 -6.75 -28.60 9.07
CA PRO A 265 -6.51 -29.09 10.43
C PRO A 265 -7.46 -30.21 10.85
N SER A 266 -8.55 -30.45 10.10
CA SER A 266 -9.45 -31.60 10.31
C SER A 266 -8.91 -32.91 9.75
N TYR A 267 -7.80 -32.88 8.98
CA TYR A 267 -7.16 -34.08 8.46
C TYR A 267 -6.10 -34.62 9.44
N GLU A 268 -6.46 -35.66 10.20
CA GLU A 268 -5.66 -36.23 11.29
C GLU A 268 -4.15 -36.39 11.00
N PRO A 269 -3.70 -36.92 9.84
CA PRO A 269 -2.26 -37.09 9.59
C PRO A 269 -1.43 -35.80 9.59
N THR A 270 -2.05 -34.64 9.33
CA THR A 270 -1.39 -33.33 9.36
C THR A 270 -1.99 -32.35 10.36
N ALA A 271 -3.01 -32.76 11.13
CA ALA A 271 -3.71 -31.91 12.09
C ALA A 271 -2.79 -31.27 13.14
N SER A 272 -1.69 -31.94 13.52
CA SER A 272 -0.70 -31.38 14.44
C SER A 272 0.05 -30.16 13.90
N ALA A 273 -0.02 -29.92 12.59
CA ALA A 273 0.55 -28.76 11.91
C ALA A 273 -0.46 -27.61 11.74
N ASN A 274 -1.59 -27.65 12.46
CA ASN A 274 -2.64 -26.63 12.40
C ASN A 274 -2.03 -25.22 12.32
N PRO A 275 -2.23 -24.50 11.21
CA PRO A 275 -1.61 -23.19 10.98
C PRO A 275 -2.38 -22.07 11.66
N PHE A 276 -3.51 -22.37 12.30
CA PHE A 276 -4.40 -21.38 12.90
C PHE A 276 -4.26 -21.37 14.43
N SER A 277 -4.18 -20.18 14.99
CA SER A 277 -4.35 -19.96 16.43
C SER A 277 -5.19 -18.72 16.68
N ILE A 278 -5.85 -18.66 17.84
CA ILE A 278 -6.59 -17.48 18.29
C ILE A 278 -6.05 -17.05 19.63
N ASN A 279 -5.75 -15.76 19.76
CA ASN A 279 -5.34 -15.15 21.01
C ASN A 279 -5.99 -13.77 21.15
N ASP A 280 -6.71 -13.55 22.24
CA ASP A 280 -7.38 -12.28 22.56
C ASP A 280 -8.21 -11.69 21.39
N GLY A 281 -8.95 -12.55 20.67
CA GLY A 281 -9.81 -12.14 19.55
C GLY A 281 -9.09 -11.97 18.21
N VAL A 282 -7.79 -12.29 18.13
CA VAL A 282 -7.00 -12.22 16.90
C VAL A 282 -6.76 -13.63 16.37
N LEU A 283 -7.14 -13.87 15.12
CA LEU A 283 -6.73 -15.06 14.37
C LEU A 283 -5.31 -14.87 13.83
N THR A 284 -4.42 -15.80 14.09
CA THR A 284 -3.10 -15.88 13.44
C THR A 284 -3.08 -17.04 12.45
N ILE A 285 -2.68 -16.77 11.20
CA ILE A 285 -2.29 -17.76 10.21
C ILE A 285 -0.75 -17.78 10.16
N THR A 286 -0.15 -18.94 10.44
CA THR A 286 1.30 -19.10 10.43
C THR A 286 1.77 -19.94 9.23
N ALA A 287 2.72 -19.39 8.46
CA ALA A 287 3.49 -20.11 7.46
C ALA A 287 4.87 -20.50 8.02
N LYS A 288 5.29 -21.76 7.86
CA LYS A 288 6.60 -22.26 8.32
C LYS A 288 6.96 -23.61 7.70
N PRO A 289 8.23 -24.05 7.78
CA PRO A 289 8.62 -25.40 7.35
C PRO A 289 7.80 -26.52 8.04
N PRO A 290 7.42 -27.58 7.32
CA PRO A 290 6.80 -28.76 7.91
C PRO A 290 7.75 -29.45 8.89
N SER A 291 7.18 -30.12 9.90
CA SER A 291 7.97 -31.06 10.69
C SER A 291 8.39 -32.27 9.86
N GLN A 292 9.51 -32.91 10.22
CA GLN A 292 9.96 -34.13 9.54
C GLN A 292 8.89 -35.24 9.53
N ALA A 293 7.99 -35.26 10.52
CA ALA A 293 6.94 -36.28 10.64
C ALA A 293 5.85 -36.18 9.56
N ILE A 294 5.63 -34.98 9.00
CA ILE A 294 4.53 -34.73 8.04
C ILE A 294 5.02 -34.48 6.61
N GLN A 295 6.34 -34.49 6.36
CA GLN A 295 6.92 -34.13 5.06
C GLN A 295 6.33 -34.94 3.89
N SER A 296 6.06 -36.23 4.10
CA SER A 296 5.45 -37.10 3.09
C SER A 296 3.97 -36.80 2.85
N GLU A 297 3.27 -36.27 3.85
CA GLU A 297 1.84 -35.96 3.78
C GLU A 297 1.58 -34.66 3.00
N VAL A 298 2.49 -33.69 3.14
CA VAL A 298 2.46 -32.39 2.46
C VAL A 298 3.06 -32.43 1.05
N ASN A 299 3.11 -33.60 0.42
CA ASN A 299 3.58 -33.78 -0.96
C ASN A 299 5.01 -33.25 -1.24
N GLY A 300 5.86 -33.16 -0.21
CA GLY A 300 7.23 -32.68 -0.36
C GLY A 300 7.37 -31.16 -0.52
N TYR A 301 6.32 -30.38 -0.25
CA TYR A 301 6.41 -28.91 -0.22
C TYR A 301 7.29 -28.44 0.94
N ASP A 302 7.98 -27.32 0.73
CA ASP A 302 8.97 -26.77 1.66
C ASP A 302 8.34 -26.05 2.85
N TYR A 303 7.06 -25.66 2.73
CA TYR A 303 6.34 -24.94 3.77
C TYR A 303 4.94 -25.53 4.01
N THR A 304 4.40 -25.25 5.19
CA THR A 304 2.99 -25.38 5.53
C THR A 304 2.42 -24.01 5.84
N SER A 305 1.16 -23.79 5.50
CA SER A 305 0.43 -22.56 5.85
C SER A 305 -1.08 -22.83 5.96
N GLY A 306 -1.87 -21.80 6.20
CA GLY A 306 -3.32 -21.84 6.30
C GLY A 306 -4.04 -21.01 5.25
N MET A 307 -5.23 -21.48 4.89
CA MET A 307 -6.23 -20.70 4.19
C MET A 307 -7.61 -20.98 4.76
N LEU A 308 -8.45 -19.96 4.83
CA LEU A 308 -9.84 -20.05 5.26
C LEU A 308 -10.74 -19.49 4.16
N THR A 309 -11.90 -20.10 3.95
CA THR A 309 -12.89 -19.63 3.00
C THR A 309 -14.32 -19.79 3.50
N THR A 310 -15.20 -18.88 3.11
CA THR A 310 -16.63 -18.93 3.42
C THR A 310 -17.45 -19.69 2.37
N TYR A 311 -16.83 -20.44 1.46
CA TYR A 311 -17.49 -21.15 0.36
C TYR A 311 -18.79 -21.88 0.77
N SER A 312 -18.76 -22.63 1.88
CA SER A 312 -19.94 -23.40 2.34
C SER A 312 -20.95 -22.59 3.17
N SER A 313 -20.63 -21.36 3.59
CA SER A 313 -21.37 -20.64 4.63
C SER A 313 -21.90 -19.28 4.21
N PHE A 314 -21.17 -18.53 3.39
CA PHE A 314 -21.51 -17.16 3.03
C PHE A 314 -20.97 -16.78 1.65
N ALA A 315 -21.86 -16.22 0.83
CA ALA A 315 -21.53 -15.52 -0.40
C ALA A 315 -22.53 -14.37 -0.58
N GLN A 316 -22.11 -13.28 -1.19
CA GLN A 316 -23.02 -12.19 -1.55
C GLN A 316 -22.60 -11.55 -2.88
N THR A 317 -23.55 -10.93 -3.54
CA THR A 317 -23.29 -10.07 -4.70
C THR A 317 -23.21 -8.63 -4.21
N TYR A 318 -22.16 -7.92 -4.63
CA TYR A 318 -21.90 -6.52 -4.27
C TYR A 318 -21.75 -6.29 -2.76
N GLY A 319 -21.45 -5.04 -2.42
CA GLY A 319 -21.31 -4.57 -1.05
C GLY A 319 -19.88 -4.18 -0.71
N TYR A 320 -19.65 -3.97 0.58
CA TYR A 320 -18.32 -3.67 1.10
C TYR A 320 -17.77 -4.88 1.84
N PHE A 321 -16.55 -5.29 1.52
CA PHE A 321 -15.84 -6.40 2.17
C PHE A 321 -14.59 -5.86 2.81
N GLU A 322 -14.34 -6.21 4.06
CA GLU A 322 -13.25 -5.65 4.85
C GLU A 322 -12.59 -6.70 5.72
N MET A 323 -11.26 -6.63 5.78
CA MET A 323 -10.45 -7.32 6.75
C MET A 323 -9.60 -6.30 7.50
N ARG A 324 -9.52 -6.43 8.82
CA ARG A 324 -8.53 -5.71 9.62
C ARG A 324 -7.42 -6.68 10.01
N ALA A 325 -6.21 -6.44 9.52
CA ALA A 325 -5.09 -7.35 9.67
C ALA A 325 -3.75 -6.63 9.86
N ASP A 326 -2.84 -7.33 10.54
CA ASP A 326 -1.41 -7.05 10.63
C ASP A 326 -0.70 -8.09 9.75
N MET A 327 -0.04 -7.59 8.71
CA MET A 327 0.47 -8.38 7.58
C MET A 327 1.97 -8.68 7.78
N PRO A 328 2.45 -9.87 7.39
CA PRO A 328 3.86 -10.21 7.49
C PRO A 328 4.72 -9.38 6.53
N ASP A 329 5.93 -9.06 6.96
CA ASP A 329 6.98 -8.37 6.19
C ASP A 329 8.17 -9.30 5.83
N ASP A 330 8.05 -10.60 6.13
CA ASP A 330 9.07 -11.59 5.78
C ASP A 330 9.17 -11.80 4.26
N GLN A 331 10.37 -11.74 3.71
CA GLN A 331 10.59 -12.01 2.30
C GLN A 331 10.03 -13.39 1.91
N GLY A 332 9.28 -13.43 0.81
CA GLY A 332 8.64 -14.65 0.30
C GLY A 332 7.26 -14.95 0.89
N ALA A 333 6.82 -14.24 1.93
CA ALA A 333 5.43 -14.28 2.40
C ALA A 333 4.50 -13.52 1.44
N TRP A 334 3.33 -14.11 1.17
CA TRP A 334 2.31 -13.58 0.27
C TRP A 334 0.92 -13.66 0.92
N PRO A 335 0.57 -12.74 1.84
CA PRO A 335 -0.77 -12.67 2.42
C PRO A 335 -1.79 -12.15 1.40
N ALA A 336 -3.02 -12.66 1.48
CA ALA A 336 -4.12 -12.24 0.63
C ALA A 336 -5.49 -12.31 1.31
N PHE A 337 -6.38 -11.38 0.95
CA PHE A 337 -7.82 -11.42 1.21
C PHE A 337 -8.57 -11.11 -0.09
N TRP A 338 -9.44 -12.01 -0.52
CA TRP A 338 -9.94 -12.05 -1.90
C TRP A 338 -11.26 -12.81 -2.00
N LEU A 339 -11.90 -12.71 -3.16
CA LEU A 339 -13.23 -13.25 -3.42
C LEU A 339 -13.26 -14.10 -4.70
N LEU A 340 -14.07 -15.16 -4.69
CA LEU A 340 -14.31 -16.02 -5.85
C LEU A 340 -15.81 -16.30 -6.07
N PRO A 341 -16.24 -16.61 -7.31
CA PRO A 341 -17.62 -16.94 -7.62
C PRO A 341 -18.14 -18.15 -6.85
N ALA A 342 -19.33 -18.03 -6.25
CA ALA A 342 -19.96 -19.10 -5.48
C ALA A 342 -20.27 -20.37 -6.29
N ASP A 343 -20.36 -20.25 -7.62
CA ASP A 343 -20.54 -21.39 -8.53
C ASP A 343 -19.25 -22.16 -8.82
N GLY A 344 -18.10 -21.67 -8.33
CA GLY A 344 -16.78 -22.27 -8.51
C GLY A 344 -16.16 -22.00 -9.88
N SER A 345 -16.73 -21.10 -10.69
CA SER A 345 -16.11 -20.60 -11.92
C SER A 345 -14.89 -19.72 -11.64
N TRP A 346 -14.03 -19.58 -12.64
CA TRP A 346 -12.89 -18.68 -12.63
C TRP A 346 -12.42 -18.39 -14.06
N PRO A 347 -12.12 -17.13 -14.41
CA PRO A 347 -12.54 -15.87 -13.74
C PRO A 347 -14.09 -15.69 -13.74
N PRO A 348 -14.64 -14.69 -13.02
CA PRO A 348 -13.96 -13.56 -12.36
C PRO A 348 -13.32 -13.91 -11.00
N GLU A 349 -12.47 -13.01 -10.50
CA GLU A 349 -11.87 -13.03 -9.15
C GLU A 349 -11.63 -11.57 -8.71
N LEU A 350 -11.80 -11.29 -7.42
CA LEU A 350 -11.64 -9.94 -6.86
C LEU A 350 -10.72 -9.99 -5.64
N ASP A 351 -9.54 -9.43 -5.78
CA ASP A 351 -8.53 -9.35 -4.74
C ASP A 351 -8.69 -8.04 -3.98
N VAL A 352 -9.14 -8.16 -2.73
CA VAL A 352 -9.29 -6.99 -1.82
C VAL A 352 -7.91 -6.46 -1.47
N VAL A 353 -6.98 -7.36 -1.17
CA VAL A 353 -5.57 -7.07 -0.95
C VAL A 353 -4.74 -8.31 -1.20
N GLU A 354 -3.63 -8.13 -1.89
CA GLU A 354 -2.45 -8.99 -1.86
C GLU A 354 -1.22 -8.15 -1.49
N MET A 355 -0.24 -8.76 -0.84
CA MET A 355 1.03 -8.10 -0.51
C MET A 355 2.21 -9.05 -0.68
N ARG A 356 3.41 -8.48 -0.82
CA ARG A 356 4.68 -9.22 -0.79
C ARG A 356 5.44 -8.80 0.44
N GLY A 357 5.87 -9.72 1.30
CA GLY A 357 6.49 -9.34 2.58
C GLY A 357 7.72 -8.43 2.41
N GLN A 358 8.56 -8.67 1.41
CA GLN A 358 9.71 -7.79 1.10
C GLN A 358 9.34 -6.39 0.56
N GLU A 359 8.07 -6.14 0.28
CA GLU A 359 7.52 -4.86 -0.16
C GLU A 359 6.30 -4.49 0.70
N ALA A 360 6.44 -4.63 2.03
CA ALA A 360 5.36 -4.47 3.01
C ALA A 360 4.48 -3.23 2.80
N ASN A 361 5.02 -2.10 2.34
CA ASN A 361 4.23 -0.89 2.12
C ASN A 361 3.53 -0.82 0.74
N THR A 362 3.31 -1.96 0.08
CA THR A 362 2.65 -2.06 -1.23
C THR A 362 1.39 -2.90 -1.10
N VAL A 363 0.25 -2.25 -1.27
CA VAL A 363 -1.07 -2.89 -1.34
C VAL A 363 -1.38 -3.18 -2.81
N ILE A 364 -1.47 -4.45 -3.16
CA ILE A 364 -1.79 -4.90 -4.52
C ILE A 364 -3.28 -5.20 -4.56
N THR A 365 -3.97 -4.59 -5.50
CA THR A 365 -5.42 -4.74 -5.67
C THR A 365 -5.69 -5.18 -7.10
N THR A 366 -6.55 -6.18 -7.27
CA THR A 366 -6.75 -6.76 -8.60
C THR A 366 -8.20 -7.19 -8.81
N ALA A 367 -8.73 -6.93 -10.00
CA ALA A 367 -9.93 -7.56 -10.51
C ALA A 367 -9.58 -8.40 -11.75
N HIS A 368 -9.78 -9.70 -11.69
CA HIS A 368 -9.60 -10.63 -12.80
C HIS A 368 -10.94 -10.88 -13.50
N SER A 369 -10.91 -10.91 -14.83
CA SER A 369 -12.11 -11.11 -15.66
C SER A 369 -11.80 -11.92 -16.90
N ASN A 370 -12.82 -12.59 -17.44
CA ASN A 370 -12.83 -13.23 -18.74
C ASN A 370 -13.92 -12.64 -19.66
N ALA A 371 -14.48 -11.48 -19.31
CA ALA A 371 -15.57 -10.80 -20.03
C ALA A 371 -15.26 -10.53 -21.51
N THR A 372 -13.98 -10.35 -21.84
CA THR A 372 -13.51 -10.11 -23.23
C THR A 372 -13.32 -11.39 -24.04
N GLY A 373 -13.59 -12.56 -23.46
CA GLY A 373 -13.32 -13.89 -24.04
C GLY A 373 -11.91 -14.41 -23.78
N SER A 374 -11.09 -13.65 -23.07
CA SER A 374 -9.77 -14.04 -22.55
C SER A 374 -9.52 -13.39 -21.20
N HIS A 375 -8.62 -13.98 -20.40
CA HIS A 375 -8.25 -13.45 -19.09
C HIS A 375 -7.62 -12.05 -19.22
N THR A 376 -8.18 -11.12 -18.46
CA THR A 376 -7.71 -9.73 -18.29
C THR A 376 -7.67 -9.39 -16.81
N MET A 377 -6.86 -8.40 -16.46
CA MET A 377 -6.73 -7.89 -15.09
C MET A 377 -6.78 -6.36 -15.08
N SER A 378 -7.48 -5.80 -14.10
CA SER A 378 -7.30 -4.42 -13.65
C SER A 378 -6.54 -4.48 -12.34
N GLN A 379 -5.27 -4.06 -12.32
CA GLN A 379 -4.40 -4.18 -11.17
C GLN A 379 -3.70 -2.85 -10.88
N ASP A 380 -3.63 -2.51 -9.60
CA ASP A 380 -2.85 -1.40 -9.08
C ASP A 380 -1.93 -1.89 -7.94
N GLU A 381 -0.64 -1.50 -8.00
CA GLU A 381 0.31 -1.67 -6.89
C GLU A 381 0.43 -0.34 -6.12
N VAL A 382 -0.44 -0.12 -5.13
CA VAL A 382 -0.53 1.16 -4.43
C VAL A 382 0.46 1.23 -3.27
N LYS A 383 1.26 2.30 -3.24
CA LYS A 383 2.15 2.59 -2.11
C LYS A 383 1.39 3.30 -1.00
N VAL A 384 1.58 2.82 0.22
CA VAL A 384 1.01 3.42 1.45
C VAL A 384 2.14 3.79 2.41
N ALA A 385 1.90 4.75 3.30
CA ALA A 385 2.97 5.31 4.13
C ALA A 385 3.54 4.28 5.13
N ASP A 386 2.65 3.49 5.73
CA ASP A 386 2.96 2.47 6.73
C ASP A 386 1.93 1.34 6.67
N THR A 387 2.38 0.11 6.92
CA THR A 387 1.53 -1.08 7.10
C THR A 387 1.86 -1.82 8.39
N SER A 388 2.60 -1.19 9.32
CA SER A 388 2.98 -1.80 10.57
C SER A 388 1.79 -1.96 11.52
N GLY A 389 1.58 -3.18 12.02
CA GLY A 389 0.44 -3.46 12.87
C GLY A 389 -0.87 -3.53 12.08
N PHE A 390 -1.99 -3.33 12.78
CA PHE A 390 -3.31 -3.61 12.20
C PHE A 390 -3.88 -2.45 11.39
N HIS A 391 -4.07 -2.71 10.09
CA HIS A 391 -4.72 -1.82 9.13
C HIS A 391 -6.01 -2.42 8.59
N LYS A 392 -6.89 -1.57 8.06
CA LYS A 392 -8.12 -1.99 7.36
C LYS A 392 -7.85 -2.07 5.87
N TYR A 393 -8.15 -3.23 5.29
CA TYR A 393 -8.12 -3.49 3.85
C TYR A 393 -9.54 -3.80 3.41
N GLY A 394 -10.08 -3.06 2.45
CA GLY A 394 -11.45 -3.32 2.01
C GLY A 394 -11.72 -2.94 0.58
N VAL A 395 -12.81 -3.48 0.04
CA VAL A 395 -13.28 -3.20 -1.31
C VAL A 395 -14.78 -2.95 -1.30
N LEU A 396 -15.17 -1.84 -1.92
CA LEU A 396 -16.56 -1.56 -2.26
C LEU A 396 -16.77 -2.05 -3.69
N TRP A 397 -17.57 -3.09 -3.85
CA TRP A 397 -17.92 -3.65 -5.15
C TRP A 397 -19.39 -3.37 -5.42
N THR A 398 -19.66 -2.63 -6.49
CA THR A 398 -21.01 -2.28 -6.95
C THR A 398 -21.26 -2.81 -8.35
N GLU A 399 -22.46 -2.61 -8.90
CA GLU A 399 -22.77 -3.01 -10.27
C GLU A 399 -21.87 -2.31 -11.30
N ASP A 400 -21.48 -1.07 -11.05
CA ASP A 400 -20.76 -0.24 -12.02
C ASP A 400 -19.26 -0.09 -11.70
N GLU A 401 -18.90 -0.05 -10.42
CA GLU A 401 -17.54 0.29 -9.97
C GLU A 401 -17.05 -0.59 -8.81
N ILE A 402 -15.75 -0.83 -8.82
CA ILE A 402 -14.96 -1.40 -7.73
C ILE A 402 -14.04 -0.32 -7.19
N VAL A 403 -14.10 -0.06 -5.88
CA VAL A 403 -13.23 0.92 -5.19
C VAL A 403 -12.53 0.21 -4.04
N TRP A 404 -11.20 0.18 -4.06
CA TRP A 404 -10.39 -0.37 -2.97
C TRP A 404 -10.01 0.70 -1.97
N TYR A 405 -9.96 0.30 -0.70
CA TYR A 405 -9.70 1.16 0.44
C TYR A 405 -8.60 0.59 1.33
N PHE A 406 -7.74 1.50 1.80
CA PHE A 406 -6.78 1.26 2.87
C PHE A 406 -7.04 2.27 3.99
N ASP A 407 -7.31 1.80 5.21
CA ASP A 407 -7.70 2.63 6.36
C ASP A 407 -8.82 3.64 6.06
N ASP A 408 -9.82 3.17 5.32
CA ASP A 408 -11.00 3.90 4.85
C ASP A 408 -10.71 4.94 3.78
N ALA A 409 -9.47 5.15 3.35
CA ALA A 409 -9.17 6.01 2.21
C ALA A 409 -9.14 5.20 0.92
N ALA A 410 -9.81 5.70 -0.13
CA ALA A 410 -9.75 5.05 -1.43
C ALA A 410 -8.29 5.02 -1.94
N ILE A 411 -7.87 3.92 -2.55
CA ILE A 411 -6.51 3.75 -3.08
C ILE A 411 -6.49 3.39 -4.56
N ALA A 412 -7.51 2.67 -5.05
CA ALA A 412 -7.62 2.23 -6.44
C ALA A 412 -9.09 2.17 -6.86
N ARG A 413 -9.34 2.19 -8.17
CA ARG A 413 -10.68 2.15 -8.78
C ARG A 413 -10.65 1.40 -10.10
N ALA A 414 -11.71 0.64 -10.39
CA ALA A 414 -11.93 -0.02 -11.66
C ALA A 414 -13.43 -0.10 -11.99
N GLU A 415 -13.77 -0.21 -13.27
CA GLU A 415 -15.14 -0.59 -13.66
C GLU A 415 -15.40 -2.05 -13.26
N THR A 416 -16.61 -2.36 -12.79
CA THR A 416 -17.00 -3.74 -12.52
C THR A 416 -17.10 -4.51 -13.86
N PRO A 417 -16.33 -5.59 -14.05
CA PRO A 417 -16.39 -6.36 -15.30
C PRO A 417 -17.75 -7.02 -15.51
N SER A 418 -18.18 -7.15 -16.77
CA SER A 418 -19.52 -7.67 -17.09
C SER A 418 -19.77 -9.15 -16.73
N ASP A 419 -18.73 -9.88 -16.33
CA ASP A 419 -18.82 -11.25 -15.80
C ASP A 419 -18.76 -11.32 -14.27
N MET A 420 -18.62 -10.19 -13.57
CA MET A 420 -18.52 -10.07 -12.11
C MET A 420 -19.82 -9.53 -11.50
N HIS A 421 -20.92 -10.27 -11.69
CA HIS A 421 -22.26 -9.92 -11.18
C HIS A 421 -22.98 -11.07 -10.44
N ASP A 422 -22.32 -12.22 -10.29
CA ASP A 422 -22.82 -13.36 -9.52
C ASP A 422 -22.27 -13.33 -8.08
N PRO A 423 -22.93 -13.98 -7.09
CA PRO A 423 -22.45 -13.98 -5.71
C PRO A 423 -21.03 -14.51 -5.58
N MET A 424 -20.22 -13.84 -4.76
CA MET A 424 -18.85 -14.27 -4.46
C MET A 424 -18.68 -14.57 -2.98
N TYR A 425 -17.88 -15.60 -2.67
CA TYR A 425 -17.48 -15.98 -1.31
C TYR A 425 -16.08 -15.44 -1.02
N MET A 426 -15.73 -15.34 0.26
CA MET A 426 -14.45 -14.77 0.71
C MET A 426 -13.39 -15.86 0.94
N LEU A 427 -12.14 -15.49 0.75
CA LEU A 427 -10.95 -16.28 1.07
C LEU A 427 -9.92 -15.39 1.77
N VAL A 428 -9.22 -15.96 2.75
CA VAL A 428 -8.04 -15.36 3.38
C VAL A 428 -6.96 -16.40 3.52
N ASN A 429 -5.72 -16.07 3.16
CA ASN A 429 -4.60 -17.01 3.21
C ASN A 429 -3.27 -16.30 3.39
N LEU A 430 -2.28 -17.09 3.79
CA LEU A 430 -0.88 -16.72 3.76
C LEU A 430 -0.12 -17.68 2.84
N ALA A 431 0.10 -17.29 1.58
CA ALA A 431 0.93 -18.06 0.67
C ALA A 431 2.43 -17.84 0.95
N VAL A 432 3.28 -18.71 0.41
CA VAL A 432 4.74 -18.57 0.40
C VAL A 432 5.23 -18.84 -1.02
N GLY A 433 6.12 -18.02 -1.56
CA GLY A 433 6.57 -18.17 -2.94
C GLY A 433 5.73 -17.37 -3.93
N GLY A 434 5.57 -17.91 -5.14
CA GLY A 434 4.85 -17.24 -6.22
C GLY A 434 5.36 -15.83 -6.49
N MET A 435 4.46 -14.85 -6.49
CA MET A 435 4.84 -13.45 -6.75
C MET A 435 5.71 -12.82 -5.66
N ALA A 436 5.71 -13.36 -4.44
CA ALA A 436 6.61 -12.91 -3.37
C ALA A 436 8.03 -13.50 -3.50
N GLY A 437 8.25 -14.47 -4.38
CA GLY A 437 9.56 -15.11 -4.57
C GLY A 437 9.96 -16.02 -3.41
N ALA A 438 11.19 -16.51 -3.43
CA ALA A 438 11.67 -17.45 -2.40
C ALA A 438 11.96 -16.75 -1.07
N ALA A 439 11.64 -17.42 0.04
CA ALA A 439 11.99 -16.95 1.37
C ALA A 439 13.51 -16.95 1.58
N SER A 440 14.07 -15.84 2.04
CA SER A 440 15.52 -15.66 2.17
C SER A 440 16.15 -16.45 3.32
N ASP A 441 15.41 -16.66 4.40
CA ASP A 441 15.84 -17.36 5.61
C ASP A 441 15.16 -18.72 5.78
N GLY A 442 14.31 -19.11 4.82
CA GLY A 442 13.51 -20.32 4.87
C GLY A 442 12.40 -20.29 5.92
N LEU A 443 11.97 -19.12 6.40
CA LEU A 443 10.91 -18.92 7.39
C LEU A 443 11.06 -19.83 8.62
N VAL A 444 12.30 -20.02 9.10
CA VAL A 444 12.60 -20.98 10.18
C VAL A 444 11.89 -20.62 11.49
N ASP A 445 11.69 -19.33 11.72
CA ASP A 445 10.96 -18.80 12.88
C ASP A 445 9.45 -18.63 12.59
N GLY A 446 9.03 -18.90 11.35
CA GLY A 446 7.68 -18.72 10.84
C GLY A 446 7.39 -17.28 10.40
N SER A 447 6.39 -17.14 9.55
CA SER A 447 5.79 -15.86 9.15
C SER A 447 4.31 -15.86 9.56
N GLU A 448 3.83 -14.74 10.08
CA GLU A 448 2.49 -14.65 10.68
C GLU A 448 1.66 -13.54 10.03
N MET A 449 0.46 -13.89 9.58
CA MET A 449 -0.61 -12.96 9.27
C MET A 449 -1.61 -12.97 10.41
N LYS A 450 -1.88 -11.80 11.00
CA LYS A 450 -2.78 -11.66 12.15
C LYS A 450 -4.02 -10.88 11.74
N ILE A 451 -5.19 -11.37 12.09
CA ILE A 451 -6.47 -10.85 11.62
C ILE A 451 -7.35 -10.59 12.85
N ASP A 452 -7.75 -9.34 13.01
CA ASP A 452 -8.65 -8.88 14.08
C ASP A 452 -10.10 -9.23 13.74
N TYR A 453 -10.53 -8.92 12.51
CA TYR A 453 -11.86 -9.31 12.04
C TYR A 453 -11.92 -9.40 10.52
N ILE A 454 -12.95 -10.11 10.03
CA ILE A 454 -13.42 -10.05 8.64
C ILE A 454 -14.93 -9.73 8.65
N LYS A 455 -15.34 -8.74 7.86
CA LYS A 455 -16.72 -8.25 7.79
C LYS A 455 -17.15 -8.03 6.34
N ALA A 456 -18.44 -8.22 6.11
CA ALA A 456 -19.09 -7.82 4.86
C ALA A 456 -20.36 -7.03 5.16
N TYR A 457 -20.69 -6.13 4.23
CA TYR A 457 -21.82 -5.22 4.34
C TYR A 457 -22.55 -5.18 3.00
N SER A 458 -23.89 -5.11 3.03
CA SER A 458 -24.70 -4.70 1.89
C SER A 458 -24.83 -3.18 1.84
N LEU A 459 -25.16 -2.66 0.67
CA LEU A 459 -25.53 -1.26 0.47
C LEU A 459 -27.05 -1.11 0.59
N ASP A 460 -27.51 -0.04 1.23
CA ASP A 460 -28.92 0.35 1.16
C ASP A 460 -29.32 0.72 -0.28
N ALA A 461 -30.58 0.48 -0.65
CA ALA A 461 -31.08 0.63 -2.03
C ALA A 461 -30.96 2.05 -2.62
N ASP A 462 -30.68 3.07 -1.79
CA ASP A 462 -30.56 4.48 -2.18
C ASP A 462 -29.09 4.97 -2.30
N TRP A 463 -28.11 4.07 -2.28
CA TRP A 463 -26.69 4.42 -2.39
C TRP A 463 -26.34 5.06 -3.75
N GLN A 464 -25.65 6.21 -3.70
CA GLN A 464 -25.09 6.92 -4.86
C GLN A 464 -23.60 7.15 -4.57
N ILE A 465 -22.72 6.83 -5.52
CA ILE A 465 -21.28 7.09 -5.45
C ILE A 465 -20.99 8.56 -5.75
#